data_AF-A0A143XF99-F1
#
_entry.id   AF-A0A143XF99-F1
#
_cell.length_a   1.000
_cell.length_b   1.000
_cell.length_c   1.000
_cell.angle_alpha   90.00
_cell.angle_beta   90.00
_cell.angle_gamma   90.00
#
_symmetry.space_group_name_H-M   'P 1'
#
loop_
_entity.id
_entity.type
_entity.pdbx_description
1 polymer ?
#
loop_
_entity_poly.entity_id
_entity_poly.type
_entity_poly.pdbx_seq_one_letter_code
_entity_poly.pdbx_strand_id
1 'polypeptide(L)' 'MMYPYMTLNDDTEITHLEMKPDGRVKVYIETPVENGFHNATKIWISISGKALLCNNASQIPKKI' A
#
# COMPACT_ATOMS: atom_id res chain seq x y z
N MET A 1 -3.47 -3.65 -14.48
CA MET A 1 -3.35 -2.61 -13.45
C MET A 1 -4.70 -1.94 -13.25
N MET A 2 -5.14 -1.77 -12.01
CA MET A 2 -6.17 -0.78 -11.67
C MET A 2 -5.50 0.61 -11.78
N TYR A 3 -6.21 1.65 -12.21
CA TYR A 3 -5.60 2.97 -12.44
C TYR A 3 -4.93 3.52 -11.16
N PRO A 4 -3.65 3.91 -11.20
CA PRO A 4 -2.95 4.43 -10.02
C PRO A 4 -3.50 5.80 -9.63
N TYR A 5 -3.66 6.02 -8.33
CA TYR A 5 -3.99 7.33 -7.77
C TYR A 5 -2.77 8.24 -7.69
N MET A 6 -1.59 7.65 -7.54
CA MET A 6 -0.31 8.34 -7.45
C MET A 6 0.80 7.42 -7.92
N THR A 7 1.76 7.97 -8.67
CA THR A 7 3.00 7.31 -9.06
C THR A 7 4.16 8.08 -8.41
N LEU A 8 5.06 7.35 -7.77
CA LEU A 8 6.26 7.88 -7.12
C LEU A 8 7.42 7.96 -8.12
N ASN A 9 8.52 8.62 -7.71
CA ASN A 9 9.67 8.86 -8.59
C ASN A 9 10.40 7.58 -9.05
N ASP A 10 10.19 6.46 -8.37
CA ASP A 10 10.77 5.15 -8.68
C ASP A 10 9.78 4.22 -9.40
N ASP A 11 8.76 4.80 -10.02
CA ASP A 11 7.63 4.14 -10.68
C ASP A 11 6.75 3.30 -9.75
N THR A 12 6.96 3.34 -8.43
CA THR A 12 6.05 2.72 -7.48
C THR A 12 4.69 3.42 -7.50
N GLU A 13 3.62 2.63 -7.56
CA GLU A 13 2.25 3.10 -7.68
C GLU A 13 1.44 2.86 -6.40
N ILE A 14 0.54 3.79 -6.11
CA ILE A 14 -0.53 3.62 -5.12
C ILE A 14 -1.83 3.34 -5.88
N THR A 15 -2.30 2.09 -5.87
CA THR A 15 -3.29 1.61 -6.86
C THR A 15 -4.69 1.38 -6.31
N HIS A 16 -4.84 0.89 -5.08
CA HIS A 16 -6.15 0.55 -4.51
C HIS A 16 -6.36 1.13 -3.12
N LEU A 17 -7.56 1.68 -2.89
CA LEU A 17 -7.94 2.37 -1.65
C LEU A 17 -9.23 1.74 -1.08
N GLU A 18 -9.24 1.35 0.19
CA GLU A 18 -10.47 1.00 0.94
C GLU A 18 -10.61 1.94 2.14
N MET A 19 -11.67 2.76 2.16
CA MET A 19 -11.97 3.63 3.30
C MET A 19 -12.70 2.83 4.39
N LYS A 20 -12.20 2.85 5.63
CA LYS A 20 -12.90 2.28 6.79
C LYS A 20 -13.73 3.34 7.52
N PRO A 21 -14.82 2.93 8.21
CA PRO A 21 -15.67 3.85 8.97
C PRO A 21 -14.94 4.60 10.10
N ASP A 22 -13.80 4.07 10.57
CA ASP A 22 -12.97 4.68 11.61
C ASP A 22 -11.96 5.71 11.08
N GLY A 23 -12.09 6.12 9.81
CA GLY A 23 -11.25 7.12 9.17
C GLY A 23 -9.88 6.59 8.72
N ARG A 24 -9.61 5.28 8.83
CA ARG A 24 -8.41 4.68 8.24
C ARG A 24 -8.63 4.36 6.77
N VAL A 25 -7.56 4.50 5.98
CA VAL A 25 -7.55 4.16 4.56
C VAL A 25 -6.58 3.01 4.34
N LYS A 26 -7.06 1.91 3.74
CA LYS A 26 -6.19 0.83 3.26
C LYS A 26 -5.63 1.24 1.92
N VAL A 27 -4.32 1.20 1.74
CA VAL A 27 -3.71 1.44 0.44
C VAL A 27 -2.84 0.25 0.02
N TYR A 28 -2.72 0.05 -1.29
CA TYR A 28 -1.79 -0.89 -1.91
C TYR A 28 -0.66 -0.09 -2.56
N ILE A 29 0.58 -0.45 -2.23
CA ILE A 29 1.79 0.13 -2.80
C ILE A 29 2.47 -0.97 -3.61
N GLU A 30 2.57 -0.77 -4.92
CA GLU A 30 2.97 -1.78 -5.90
C GLU A 30 4.05 -1.20 -6.81
N THR A 31 5.17 -1.89 -6.97
CA THR A 31 6.18 -1.53 -7.99
C THR A 31 5.94 -2.37 -9.24
N PRO A 32 5.49 -1.78 -10.36
CA PRO A 32 5.17 -2.49 -11.58
C PRO A 32 6.42 -3.13 -12.19
N VAL A 33 6.26 -4.32 -12.74
CA VAL A 33 7.28 -5.02 -13.54
C VAL A 33 6.64 -5.64 -14.78
N GLU A 34 7.45 -6.05 -15.75
CA GLU A 34 7.00 -6.55 -17.06
C GLU A 34 5.85 -7.58 -16.96
N ASN A 35 5.90 -8.46 -15.96
CA ASN A 35 4.91 -9.52 -15.75
C ASN A 35 4.01 -9.34 -14.50
N GLY A 36 3.92 -8.14 -13.93
CA GLY A 36 3.06 -7.89 -12.75
C GLY A 36 3.64 -6.86 -11.78
N PHE A 37 3.88 -7.28 -10.53
CA PHE A 37 4.45 -6.43 -9.48
C PHE A 37 5.36 -7.26 -8.55
N HIS A 38 6.45 -6.66 -8.06
CA HIS A 38 7.40 -7.36 -7.17
C HIS A 38 6.84 -7.59 -5.76
N ASN A 39 6.09 -6.64 -5.21
CA ASN A 39 5.53 -6.72 -3.88
C ASN A 39 4.30 -5.81 -3.76
N ALA A 40 3.26 -6.28 -3.07
CA ALA A 40 2.11 -5.47 -2.72
C ALA A 40 2.14 -5.22 -1.22
N THR A 41 2.66 -4.05 -0.82
CA THR A 41 2.62 -3.66 0.60
C THR A 41 1.28 -3.03 0.91
N LYS A 42 0.59 -3.59 1.90
CA LYS A 42 -0.70 -3.05 2.38
C LYS A 42 -0.47 -2.29 3.67
N ILE A 43 -0.89 -1.03 3.70
CA ILE A 43 -0.84 -0.20 4.92
C ILE A 43 -2.18 0.45 5.19
N TRP A 44 -2.44 0.72 6.47
CA TRP A 44 -3.45 1.66 6.93
C TRP A 44 -2.81 3.02 7.11
N ILE A 45 -3.34 4.04 6.44
CA ILE A 45 -3.03 5.43 6.74
C ILE A 45 -4.16 5.97 7.61
N SER A 46 -3.84 6.43 8.82
CA SER A 46 -4.82 7.07 9.71
C SER A 46 -4.92 8.57 9.43
N ILE A 47 -6.04 9.17 9.86
CA ILE A 47 -6.24 10.63 9.86
C ILE A 47 -5.15 11.40 10.62
N SER A 48 -4.46 10.75 11.56
CA SER A 48 -3.34 11.34 12.31
C SER A 48 -1.99 11.23 11.61
N GLY A 49 -1.98 10.79 10.34
CA GLY A 49 -0.75 10.61 9.55
C GLY A 49 0.08 9.39 9.94
N LYS A 50 -0.46 8.48 10.78
CA LYS A 50 0.24 7.25 11.14
C LYS A 50 0.03 6.21 10.06
N ALA A 51 1.12 5.63 9.58
CA ALA A 51 1.10 4.43 8.75
C ALA A 51 1.21 3.19 9.64
N LEU A 52 0.21 2.32 9.58
CA LEU A 52 0.22 1.01 10.24
C LEU A 52 0.31 -0.05 9.16
N LEU A 53 1.33 -0.89 9.21
CA LEU A 53 1.40 -2.05 8.31
C LEU A 53 0.17 -2.94 8.53
N CYS A 54 -0.54 -3.29 7.45
CA CYS A 54 -1.61 -4.26 7.56
C CYS A 54 -0.99 -5.63 7.84
N ASN A 55 -1.31 -6.27 8.97
CA ASN A 55 -1.00 -7.67 9.14
C ASN A 55 -1.79 -8.46 8.08
N ASN A 56 -1.08 -9.00 7.10
CA ASN A 56 -1.68 -9.62 5.93
C ASN A 56 -1.05 -10.99 5.62
N ALA A 57 -0.51 -11.67 6.65
CA ALA A 57 0.45 -12.77 6.51
C ALA A 57 1.66 -12.42 5.61
N SER A 58 1.87 -11.13 5.32
CA SER A 58 3.01 -10.64 4.57
C SER A 58 4.24 -10.97 5.40
N GLN A 59 5.18 -11.74 4.84
CA GLN A 59 6.45 -12.10 5.49
C GLN A 59 7.40 -10.89 5.65
N ILE A 60 6.86 -9.70 5.78
CA ILE A 60 7.61 -8.48 6.02
C ILE A 60 8.16 -8.59 7.45
N PRO A 61 9.50 -8.60 7.62
CA PRO A 61 10.11 -8.75 8.93
C PRO A 61 9.60 -7.66 9.87
N LYS A 62 9.34 -8.02 11.15
CA LYS A 62 9.11 -7.01 12.18
C LYS A 62 10.35 -6.11 12.22
N LYS A 63 10.12 -4.80 12.16
CA LYS A 63 11.17 -3.82 12.41
C LYS A 63 11.65 -4.03 13.85
N ILE A 64 12.94 -4.32 14.02
CA ILE A 64 13.62 -4.49 15.30
C ILE A 64 13.64 -3.13 16.01
#